data_AF-A0A6I4V2D5-F1
#
_entry.id   AF-A0A6I4V2D5-F1
#
_cell.length_a   1.000
_cell.length_b   1.000
_cell.length_c   1.000
_cell.angle_alpha   90.00
_cell.angle_beta   90.00
_cell.angle_gamma   90.00
#
_symmetry.space_group_name_H-M   'P 1'
#
loop_
_entity.id
_entity.type
_entity.pdbx_description
1 polymer ?
#
loop_
_entity_poly.entity_id
_entity_poly.type
_entity_poly.pdbx_seq_one_letter_code
_entity_poly.pdbx_strand_id
1 'polypeptide(L)'
;MRRLSLILVFVCVAGLVLWLFARPGEVQLVAKGEPYAYSRAAFDKWVVTDPDRRGEFEAFGEFLASHDVGDVVPAWELTRTDANRSNDCERPAFLIPPRDKWMNIIPVLTLMRDQIVPEIGKVEVQSSYRTTDFNACVGGARRSRHLEFSAVDLVPVGDIANADLFRRLCAVQRNLGPQSRLGLGAYFDPEKADNASGRFHLDVSGYRSWGYSQRSESSGCRAFF
;
A
#
# COMPACT_ATOMS: atom_id res chain seq x y z
N MET A 1 -11.15 -9.60 57.57
CA MET A 1 -10.14 -10.03 56.58
C MET A 1 -10.73 -10.75 55.36
N ARG A 2 -11.57 -11.79 55.51
CA ARG A 2 -12.17 -12.54 54.37
C ARG A 2 -13.00 -11.71 53.36
N ARG A 3 -13.74 -10.69 53.80
CA ARG A 3 -14.62 -9.88 52.92
C ARG A 3 -13.86 -8.89 52.03
N LEU A 4 -12.71 -8.38 52.46
CA LEU A 4 -11.87 -7.51 51.62
C LEU A 4 -11.21 -8.30 50.47
N SER A 5 -10.79 -9.55 50.73
CA SER A 5 -10.17 -10.41 49.72
C SER A 5 -11.13 -10.77 48.58
N LEU A 6 -12.42 -10.95 48.86
CA LEU A 6 -13.44 -11.24 47.85
C LEU A 6 -13.73 -10.04 46.93
N ILE A 7 -13.73 -8.82 47.47
CA ILE A 7 -13.93 -7.59 46.69
C ILE A 7 -12.72 -7.34 45.78
N LEU A 8 -11.51 -7.56 46.29
CA LEU A 8 -10.28 -7.39 45.50
C LEU A 8 -10.23 -8.38 44.32
N VAL A 9 -10.62 -9.64 44.55
CA VAL A 9 -10.71 -10.65 43.49
C VAL A 9 -11.76 -10.27 42.45
N PHE A 10 -12.92 -9.78 42.86
CA PHE A 10 -13.99 -9.38 41.95
C PHE A 10 -13.59 -8.19 41.07
N VAL A 11 -12.91 -7.18 41.64
CA VAL A 11 -12.39 -6.02 40.89
C VAL A 11 -11.29 -6.44 39.92
N CYS A 12 -10.38 -7.34 40.32
CA CYS A 12 -9.35 -7.87 39.42
C CYS A 12 -9.94 -8.68 38.26
N VAL A 13 -10.94 -9.52 38.52
CA VAL A 13 -11.64 -10.29 37.48
C VAL A 13 -12.42 -9.37 36.54
N ALA A 14 -13.14 -8.38 37.08
CA ALA A 14 -13.85 -7.40 36.25
C ALA A 14 -12.90 -6.55 35.39
N GLY A 15 -11.75 -6.15 35.93
CA GLY A 15 -10.69 -5.46 35.20
C GLY A 15 -10.04 -6.33 34.11
N LEU A 16 -9.81 -7.61 34.38
CA LEU A 16 -9.29 -8.57 33.40
C LEU A 16 -10.31 -8.83 32.27
N VAL A 17 -11.60 -8.92 32.62
CA VAL A 17 -12.69 -9.09 31.66
C VAL A 17 -12.82 -7.85 30.77
N LEU A 18 -12.79 -6.64 31.34
CA LEU A 18 -12.79 -5.39 30.58
C LEU A 18 -11.54 -5.26 29.68
N TRP A 19 -10.37 -5.71 30.15
CA TRP A 19 -9.15 -5.74 29.34
C TRP A 19 -9.20 -6.76 28.19
N LEU A 20 -9.86 -7.91 28.40
CA LEU A 20 -10.08 -8.91 27.36
C LEU A 20 -11.09 -8.44 26.29
N PHE A 21 -12.08 -7.62 26.67
CA PHE A 21 -13.07 -7.04 25.75
C PHE A 21 -12.61 -5.74 25.08
N ALA A 22 -11.64 -5.04 25.64
CA ALA A 22 -11.03 -3.83 25.07
C ALA A 22 -9.77 -4.13 24.25
N ARG A 23 -9.65 -5.33 23.67
CA ARG A 23 -8.57 -5.61 22.72
C ARG A 23 -8.81 -4.78 21.46
N PRO A 24 -7.89 -3.86 21.08
CA PRO A 24 -7.94 -3.25 19.75
C PRO A 24 -7.99 -4.40 18.73
N GLY A 25 -8.93 -4.30 17.79
CA GLY A 25 -9.37 -5.41 16.96
C GLY A 25 -8.21 -6.26 16.44
N GLU A 26 -8.24 -7.57 16.74
CA GLU A 26 -7.24 -8.49 16.23
C GLU A 26 -7.12 -8.34 14.71
N VAL A 27 -5.91 -8.02 14.26
CA VAL A 27 -5.59 -7.84 12.85
C VAL A 27 -5.72 -9.20 12.20
N GLN A 28 -6.76 -9.40 11.38
CA GLN A 28 -6.94 -10.65 10.65
C GLN A 28 -5.81 -10.86 9.65
N LEU A 29 -5.07 -11.95 9.86
CA LEU A 29 -3.97 -12.37 9.01
C LEU A 29 -4.52 -13.19 7.83
N VAL A 30 -3.92 -12.99 6.66
CA VAL A 30 -4.31 -13.66 5.41
C VAL A 30 -3.45 -14.90 5.21
N ALA A 31 -4.12 -16.03 4.98
CA ALA A 31 -3.47 -17.28 4.59
C ALA A 31 -2.92 -17.22 3.15
N LYS A 32 -1.89 -18.03 2.91
CA LYS A 32 -1.19 -18.18 1.63
C LYS A 32 -2.14 -18.35 0.43
N GLY A 33 -1.96 -17.53 -0.62
CA GLY A 33 -2.51 -17.80 -1.95
C GLY A 33 -3.98 -17.46 -2.20
N GLU A 34 -4.62 -16.67 -1.33
CA GLU A 34 -6.03 -16.28 -1.46
C GLU A 34 -6.22 -15.00 -2.30
N PRO A 35 -6.53 -15.07 -3.62
CA PRO A 35 -6.69 -13.89 -4.47
C PRO A 35 -7.86 -12.99 -4.03
N TYR A 36 -8.84 -13.54 -3.31
CA TYR A 36 -10.00 -12.78 -2.81
C TYR A 36 -9.71 -11.94 -1.56
N ALA A 37 -8.58 -12.18 -0.88
CA ALA A 37 -8.26 -11.50 0.37
C ALA A 37 -8.09 -9.98 0.22
N TYR A 38 -7.77 -9.52 -0.99
CA TYR A 38 -7.57 -8.10 -1.31
C TYR A 38 -8.72 -7.50 -2.13
N SER A 39 -9.85 -8.21 -2.23
CA SER A 39 -11.05 -7.74 -2.93
C SER A 39 -11.77 -6.63 -2.17
N ARG A 40 -12.61 -5.86 -2.88
CA ARG A 40 -13.50 -4.88 -2.25
C ARG A 40 -14.41 -5.51 -1.21
N ALA A 41 -14.95 -6.71 -1.49
CA ALA A 41 -15.81 -7.42 -0.54
C ALA A 41 -15.07 -7.83 0.75
N ALA A 42 -13.81 -8.24 0.63
CA ALA A 42 -12.97 -8.53 1.80
C ALA A 42 -12.69 -7.26 2.61
N PHE A 43 -12.40 -6.13 1.94
CA PHE A 43 -12.26 -4.83 2.60
C PHE A 43 -13.54 -4.44 3.34
N ASP A 44 -14.70 -4.52 2.69
CA ASP A 44 -15.98 -4.15 3.29
C ASP A 44 -16.25 -4.97 4.56
N LYS A 45 -15.99 -6.28 4.54
CA LYS A 45 -16.08 -7.12 5.75
C LYS A 45 -15.07 -6.70 6.82
N TRP A 46 -13.84 -6.44 6.42
CA TRP A 46 -12.76 -6.08 7.33
C TRP A 46 -12.99 -4.74 8.03
N VAL A 47 -13.42 -3.70 7.30
CA VAL A 47 -13.60 -2.35 7.85
C VAL A 47 -14.78 -2.28 8.83
N VAL A 48 -15.84 -3.05 8.60
CA VAL A 48 -17.06 -3.01 9.44
C VAL A 48 -16.99 -3.88 10.69
N THR A 49 -16.00 -4.77 10.79
CA THR A 49 -15.84 -5.67 11.95
C THR A 49 -15.43 -4.91 13.22
N ASP A 50 -14.96 -3.66 13.07
CA ASP A 50 -14.39 -2.86 14.14
C ASP A 50 -14.81 -1.39 13.96
N PRO A 51 -15.65 -0.83 14.86
CA PRO A 51 -16.14 0.53 14.75
C PRO A 51 -15.03 1.60 14.72
N ASP A 52 -13.95 1.42 15.48
CA ASP A 52 -12.85 2.38 15.53
C ASP A 52 -12.11 2.42 14.20
N ARG A 53 -11.92 1.24 13.60
CA ARG A 53 -11.34 1.10 12.25
C ARG A 53 -12.21 1.74 11.17
N ARG A 54 -13.53 1.59 11.27
CA ARG A 54 -14.45 2.28 10.36
C ARG A 54 -14.31 3.80 10.47
N GLY A 55 -14.34 4.33 11.69
CA GLY A 55 -14.16 5.76 11.92
C GLY A 55 -12.79 6.27 11.45
N GLU A 56 -11.73 5.48 11.63
CA GLU A 56 -10.39 5.82 11.13
C GLU A 56 -10.33 5.83 9.60
N PHE A 57 -11.03 4.92 8.93
CA PHE A 57 -11.11 4.89 7.47
C PHE A 57 -11.93 6.06 6.90
N GLU A 58 -13.03 6.43 7.57
CA GLU A 58 -13.81 7.62 7.23
C GLU A 58 -12.95 8.88 7.34
N ALA A 59 -12.22 9.05 8.44
CA ALA A 59 -11.28 10.16 8.62
C ALA A 59 -10.16 10.17 7.56
N PHE A 60 -9.66 8.99 7.17
CA PHE A 60 -8.68 8.88 6.09
C PHE A 60 -9.27 9.32 4.73
N GLY A 61 -10.51 8.95 4.43
CA GLY A 61 -11.23 9.40 3.24
C GLY A 61 -11.45 10.92 3.21
N GLU A 62 -11.87 11.51 4.33
CA GLU A 62 -12.02 12.97 4.49
C GLU A 62 -10.69 13.70 4.31
N PHE A 63 -9.61 13.14 4.87
CA PHE A 63 -8.26 13.66 4.67
C PHE A 63 -7.91 13.71 3.17
N LEU A 64 -8.05 12.59 2.44
CA LEU A 64 -7.76 12.56 1.00
C LEU A 64 -8.61 13.55 0.21
N ALA A 65 -9.90 13.69 0.55
CA ALA A 65 -10.81 14.63 -0.08
C ALA A 65 -10.40 16.09 0.17
N SER A 66 -10.04 16.45 1.41
CA SER A 66 -9.59 17.80 1.77
C SER A 66 -8.27 18.23 1.13
N HIS A 67 -7.52 17.28 0.56
CA HIS A 67 -6.30 17.52 -0.20
C HIS A 67 -6.48 17.33 -1.72
N ASP A 68 -7.72 17.29 -2.21
CA ASP A 68 -8.07 17.14 -3.64
C ASP A 68 -7.47 15.89 -4.31
N VAL A 69 -7.31 14.80 -3.55
CA VAL A 69 -6.77 13.52 -4.04
C VAL A 69 -7.67 12.31 -3.74
N GLY A 70 -8.89 12.54 -3.25
CA GLY A 70 -9.83 11.49 -2.86
C GLY A 70 -10.44 10.68 -4.01
N ASP A 71 -10.31 11.15 -5.25
CA ASP A 71 -10.89 10.55 -6.46
C ASP A 71 -9.84 9.97 -7.43
N VAL A 72 -8.54 10.08 -7.11
CA VAL A 72 -7.43 9.58 -7.94
C VAL A 72 -7.47 8.05 -8.05
N VAL A 73 -7.70 7.39 -6.92
CA VAL A 73 -7.92 5.95 -6.78
C VAL A 73 -8.92 5.71 -5.64
N PRO A 74 -9.65 4.59 -5.63
CA PRO A 74 -10.52 4.28 -4.50
C PRO A 74 -9.73 4.20 -3.18
N ALA A 75 -10.13 4.97 -2.17
CA ALA A 75 -9.41 5.07 -0.90
C ALA A 75 -9.15 3.72 -0.20
N TRP A 76 -10.05 2.75 -0.38
CA TRP A 76 -9.88 1.40 0.18
C TRP A 76 -8.67 0.66 -0.41
N GLU A 77 -8.29 0.93 -1.65
CA GLU A 77 -7.11 0.29 -2.27
C GLU A 77 -5.81 0.80 -1.64
N LEU A 78 -5.80 2.05 -1.14
CA LEU A 78 -4.69 2.61 -0.35
C LEU A 78 -4.55 1.99 1.05
N THR A 79 -5.44 1.06 1.42
CA THR A 79 -5.27 0.24 2.63
C THR A 79 -4.63 -1.11 2.33
N ARG A 80 -4.47 -1.51 1.06
CA ARG A 80 -3.87 -2.80 0.71
C ARG A 80 -2.40 -2.83 1.09
N THR A 81 -2.02 -3.84 1.86
CA THR A 81 -0.62 -4.04 2.26
C THR A 81 0.22 -4.52 1.08
N ASP A 82 -0.23 -5.53 0.34
CA ASP A 82 0.29 -5.97 -0.97
C ASP A 82 -0.66 -7.04 -1.54
N ALA A 83 -1.21 -6.93 -2.74
CA ALA A 83 -2.16 -7.91 -3.27
C ALA A 83 -1.50 -9.12 -3.98
N ASN A 84 -0.16 -9.15 -4.08
CA ASN A 84 0.56 -10.07 -4.96
C ASN A 84 1.74 -10.79 -4.26
N ARG A 85 2.32 -10.24 -3.18
CA ARG A 85 3.50 -10.85 -2.52
C ARG A 85 3.22 -11.91 -1.45
N SER A 86 4.01 -12.97 -1.58
CA SER A 86 4.44 -13.99 -0.62
C SER A 86 3.47 -15.10 -0.24
N ASN A 87 3.98 -16.28 -0.56
CA ASN A 87 3.49 -17.57 -0.22
C ASN A 87 3.86 -17.99 1.22
N ASP A 88 4.68 -17.23 1.96
CA ASP A 88 5.19 -17.63 3.28
C ASP A 88 5.24 -16.48 4.33
N CYS A 89 4.62 -15.33 4.03
CA CYS A 89 4.53 -14.19 4.96
C CYS A 89 3.11 -13.98 5.43
N GLU A 90 2.84 -14.33 6.69
CA GLU A 90 1.58 -14.02 7.34
C GLU A 90 1.43 -12.51 7.53
N ARG A 91 0.28 -11.95 7.14
CA ARG A 91 0.07 -10.49 7.13
C ARG A 91 -1.39 -10.08 7.08
N PRO A 92 -1.73 -8.87 7.56
CA PRO A 92 -3.00 -8.26 7.23
C PRO A 92 -3.16 -8.03 5.73
N ALA A 93 -4.36 -8.28 5.21
CA ALA A 93 -4.71 -7.86 3.85
C ALA A 93 -4.76 -6.33 3.74
N PHE A 94 -5.33 -5.70 4.76
CA PHE A 94 -5.56 -4.27 4.81
C PHE A 94 -5.01 -3.65 6.10
N LEU A 95 -4.47 -2.45 5.98
CA LEU A 95 -4.05 -1.59 7.07
C LEU A 95 -4.39 -0.15 6.71
N ILE A 96 -5.04 0.59 7.61
CA ILE A 96 -5.09 2.04 7.47
C ILE A 96 -3.70 2.57 7.87
N PRO A 97 -3.02 3.38 7.03
CA PRO A 97 -1.72 3.94 7.35
C PRO A 97 -1.79 4.80 8.63
N PRO A 98 -0.73 4.86 9.44
CA PRO A 98 -0.67 5.78 10.57
C PRO A 98 -0.90 7.24 10.17
N ARG A 99 -1.70 7.99 10.96
CA ARG A 99 -2.06 9.39 10.66
C ARG A 99 -0.87 10.31 10.42
N ASP A 100 0.22 10.12 11.16
CA ASP A 100 1.46 10.89 11.01
C ASP A 100 2.11 10.75 9.63
N LYS A 101 1.68 9.76 8.83
CA LYS A 101 2.20 9.47 7.49
C LYS A 101 1.29 9.88 6.36
N TRP A 102 0.05 10.28 6.65
CA TRP A 102 -0.96 10.59 5.62
C TRP A 102 -0.49 11.67 4.63
N MET A 103 0.19 12.71 5.11
CA MET A 103 0.75 13.76 4.26
C MET A 103 1.76 13.26 3.21
N ASN A 104 2.40 12.12 3.46
CA ASN A 104 3.46 11.61 2.59
C ASN A 104 2.91 11.03 1.27
N ILE A 105 1.62 10.67 1.21
CA ILE A 105 1.02 10.13 -0.01
C ILE A 105 0.53 11.23 -0.96
N ILE A 106 0.26 12.44 -0.46
CA ILE A 106 -0.31 13.54 -1.24
C ILE A 106 0.49 13.83 -2.52
N PRO A 107 1.84 13.93 -2.47
CA PRO A 107 2.62 14.17 -3.70
C PRO A 107 2.51 13.02 -4.71
N VAL A 108 2.40 11.78 -4.24
CA VAL A 108 2.25 10.59 -5.10
C VAL A 108 0.92 10.63 -5.82
N LEU A 109 -0.19 10.85 -5.10
CA LEU A 109 -1.53 10.92 -5.70
C LEU A 109 -1.70 12.13 -6.62
N THR A 110 -1.11 13.27 -6.27
CA THR A 110 -1.07 14.46 -7.14
C THR A 110 -0.35 14.15 -8.46
N LEU A 111 0.84 13.56 -8.38
CA LEU A 111 1.60 13.15 -9.58
C LEU A 111 0.84 12.10 -10.39
N MET A 112 0.14 11.16 -9.73
CA MET A 112 -0.69 10.17 -10.42
C MET A 112 -1.82 10.83 -11.21
N ARG A 113 -2.59 11.71 -10.57
CA ARG A 113 -3.69 12.47 -11.17
C ARG A 113 -3.23 13.28 -12.38
N ASP A 114 -2.12 13.99 -12.22
CA ASP A 114 -1.72 15.02 -13.18
C ASP A 114 -0.84 14.48 -14.32
N GLN A 115 -0.10 13.38 -14.08
CA GLN A 115 0.98 12.94 -14.99
C GLN A 115 0.91 11.46 -15.39
N ILE A 116 0.40 10.58 -14.53
CA ILE A 116 0.41 9.13 -14.79
C ILE A 116 -0.90 8.68 -15.42
N VAL A 117 -2.03 8.92 -14.76
CA VAL A 117 -3.35 8.49 -15.23
C VAL A 117 -3.68 9.06 -16.62
N PRO A 118 -3.36 10.33 -16.96
CA PRO A 118 -3.57 10.84 -18.31
C PRO A 118 -2.77 10.11 -19.39
N GLU A 119 -1.60 9.56 -19.04
CA GLU A 119 -0.69 8.93 -20.00
C GLU A 119 -0.99 7.44 -20.22
N ILE A 120 -1.32 6.71 -19.14
CA ILE A 120 -1.47 5.25 -19.19
C ILE A 120 -2.87 4.74 -18.86
N GLY A 121 -3.80 5.64 -18.53
CA GLY A 121 -5.15 5.32 -18.13
C GLY A 121 -5.29 4.95 -16.65
N LYS A 122 -6.43 4.34 -16.29
CA LYS A 122 -6.75 3.95 -14.92
C LYS A 122 -5.79 2.87 -14.40
N VAL A 123 -5.48 2.96 -13.12
CA VAL A 123 -4.62 2.03 -12.39
C VAL A 123 -5.33 1.52 -11.14
N GLU A 124 -4.89 0.37 -10.66
CA GLU A 124 -5.35 -0.23 -9.40
C GLU A 124 -4.17 -0.29 -8.42
N VAL A 125 -4.36 0.15 -7.17
CA VAL A 125 -3.33 0.07 -6.13
C VAL A 125 -3.23 -1.34 -5.61
N GLN A 126 -2.09 -1.99 -5.84
CA GLN A 126 -1.79 -3.33 -5.37
C GLN A 126 -1.09 -3.30 -4.01
N SER A 127 -0.34 -2.26 -3.68
CA SER A 127 0.38 -2.15 -2.40
C SER A 127 0.62 -0.69 -2.05
N SER A 128 0.54 -0.35 -0.76
CA SER A 128 0.73 1.03 -0.28
C SER A 128 1.55 1.07 1.02
N TYR A 129 0.94 1.22 2.19
CA TYR A 129 1.66 1.16 3.45
C TYR A 129 2.09 -0.27 3.81
N ARG A 130 3.32 -0.42 4.31
CA ARG A 130 3.83 -1.68 4.87
C ARG A 130 4.39 -1.45 6.26
N THR A 131 4.11 -2.37 7.18
CA THR A 131 4.82 -2.41 8.47
C THR A 131 6.27 -2.87 8.26
N THR A 132 7.13 -2.57 9.23
CA THR A 132 8.55 -2.98 9.21
C THR A 132 8.70 -4.49 9.04
N ASP A 133 7.96 -5.27 9.83
CA ASP A 133 8.04 -6.73 9.82
C ASP A 133 7.56 -7.31 8.50
N PHE A 134 6.44 -6.80 7.97
CA PHE A 134 5.93 -7.24 6.67
C PHE A 134 6.91 -6.89 5.55
N ASN A 135 7.43 -5.66 5.51
CA ASN A 135 8.40 -5.23 4.51
C ASN A 135 9.67 -6.09 4.55
N ALA A 136 10.18 -6.43 5.75
CA ALA A 136 11.32 -7.31 5.89
C ALA A 136 11.01 -8.73 5.38
N CYS A 137 9.85 -9.29 5.72
CA CYS A 137 9.44 -10.64 5.32
C CYS A 137 9.39 -10.80 3.79
N VAL A 138 8.85 -9.81 3.06
CA VAL A 138 8.79 -9.86 1.59
C VAL A 138 10.09 -9.47 0.90
N GLY A 139 11.19 -9.32 1.66
CA GLY A 139 12.50 -8.93 1.13
C GLY A 139 12.54 -7.48 0.65
N GLY A 140 11.68 -6.62 1.17
CA GLY A 140 11.66 -5.20 0.86
C GLY A 140 12.92 -4.48 1.34
N ALA A 141 13.29 -3.40 0.65
CA ALA A 141 14.46 -2.61 1.03
C ALA A 141 14.31 -2.01 2.44
N ARG A 142 15.42 -1.92 3.18
CA ARG A 142 15.46 -1.32 4.53
C ARG A 142 14.97 0.13 4.58
N ARG A 143 15.12 0.87 3.48
CA ARG A 143 14.64 2.26 3.30
C ARG A 143 13.48 2.33 2.31
N SER A 144 12.64 1.30 2.29
CA SER A 144 11.46 1.23 1.44
C SER A 144 10.52 2.41 1.71
N ARG A 145 9.98 3.00 0.65
CA ARG A 145 9.06 4.14 0.74
C ARG A 145 7.64 3.75 1.18
N HIS A 146 7.31 2.46 1.08
CA HIS A 146 6.09 1.89 1.65
C HIS A 146 6.05 1.98 3.18
N LEU A 147 7.21 1.98 3.87
CA LEU A 147 7.28 2.14 5.33
C LEU A 147 6.81 3.52 5.80
N GLU A 148 6.94 4.52 4.93
CA GLU A 148 6.56 5.91 5.22
C GLU A 148 5.24 6.31 4.56
N PHE A 149 4.50 5.34 3.98
CA PHE A 149 3.30 5.62 3.18
C PHE A 149 3.55 6.68 2.09
N SER A 150 4.74 6.64 1.49
CA SER A 150 5.21 7.58 0.47
C SER A 150 5.37 6.93 -0.90
N ALA A 151 4.76 5.75 -1.09
CA ALA A 151 4.82 4.98 -2.31
C ALA A 151 3.60 4.08 -2.52
N VAL A 152 3.35 3.76 -3.79
CA VAL A 152 2.35 2.77 -4.22
C VAL A 152 2.96 1.83 -5.25
N ASP A 153 2.51 0.58 -5.21
CA ASP A 153 2.66 -0.33 -6.33
C ASP A 153 1.31 -0.47 -7.04
N LEU A 154 1.34 -0.40 -8.36
CA LEU A 154 0.19 -0.24 -9.22
C LEU A 154 0.20 -1.29 -10.33
N VAL A 155 -0.98 -1.59 -10.87
CA VAL A 155 -1.16 -2.27 -12.17
C VAL A 155 -2.12 -1.45 -13.03
N PRO A 156 -1.97 -1.42 -14.36
CA PRO A 156 -2.97 -0.82 -15.23
C PRO A 156 -4.27 -1.62 -15.20
N VAL A 157 -5.42 -0.94 -15.27
CA VAL A 157 -6.74 -1.58 -15.40
C VAL A 157 -7.05 -1.93 -16.86
N GLY A 158 -6.56 -1.10 -17.80
CA GLY A 158 -6.73 -1.32 -19.23
C GLY A 158 -5.73 -2.32 -19.80
N ASP A 159 -6.05 -2.85 -20.99
CA ASP A 159 -5.15 -3.70 -21.76
C ASP A 159 -4.07 -2.84 -22.43
N ILE A 160 -2.92 -2.70 -21.75
CA ILE A 160 -1.73 -2.04 -22.25
C ILE A 160 -0.56 -3.01 -22.19
N ALA A 161 0.10 -3.23 -23.32
CA ALA A 161 1.28 -4.08 -23.36
C ALA A 161 2.38 -3.53 -22.43
N ASN A 162 3.03 -4.40 -21.65
CA ASN A 162 4.05 -3.97 -20.68
C ASN A 162 5.14 -3.09 -21.31
N ALA A 163 5.59 -3.42 -22.53
CA ALA A 163 6.56 -2.60 -23.24
C ALA A 163 6.06 -1.17 -23.49
N ASP A 164 4.79 -1.00 -23.83
CA ASP A 164 4.18 0.31 -24.07
C ASP A 164 3.94 1.07 -22.76
N LEU A 165 3.45 0.38 -21.73
CA LEU A 165 3.30 0.93 -20.38
C LEU A 165 4.61 1.52 -19.87
N PHE A 166 5.69 0.74 -19.88
CA PHE A 166 6.98 1.20 -19.36
C PHE A 166 7.62 2.27 -20.25
N ARG A 167 7.45 2.20 -21.58
CA ARG A 167 7.92 3.27 -22.47
C ARG A 167 7.29 4.61 -22.12
N ARG A 168 5.97 4.63 -21.90
CA ARG A 168 5.21 5.83 -21.53
C ARG A 168 5.58 6.36 -20.15
N LEU A 169 5.63 5.48 -19.13
CA LEU A 169 6.06 5.86 -17.78
C LEU A 169 7.47 6.46 -17.75
N CYS A 170 8.41 5.85 -18.47
CA CYS A 170 9.78 6.37 -18.57
C CYS A 170 9.84 7.70 -19.31
N ALA A 171 8.97 7.94 -20.29
CA ALA A 171 8.84 9.23 -20.94
C ALA A 171 8.32 10.31 -19.99
N VAL A 172 7.30 10.01 -19.18
CA VAL A 172 6.79 10.92 -18.13
C VAL A 172 7.90 11.28 -17.15
N GLN A 173 8.60 10.28 -16.60
CA GLN A 173 9.69 10.54 -15.66
C GLN A 173 10.76 11.46 -16.25
N ARG A 174 11.22 11.17 -17.47
CA ARG A 174 12.21 12.00 -18.15
C ARG A 174 11.73 13.44 -18.38
N ASN A 175 10.49 13.61 -18.84
CA ASN A 175 9.93 14.93 -19.15
C ASN A 175 9.78 15.80 -17.90
N LEU A 176 9.36 15.18 -16.78
CA LEU A 176 9.26 15.84 -15.49
C LEU A 176 10.63 16.17 -14.86
N GLY A 177 11.62 15.32 -15.14
CA GLY A 177 13.01 15.53 -14.72
C GLY A 177 13.24 15.53 -13.20
N PRO A 178 14.45 15.87 -12.75
CA PRO A 178 14.86 15.72 -11.35
C PRO A 178 14.03 16.49 -10.32
N GLN A 179 13.44 17.63 -10.71
CA GLN A 179 12.64 18.48 -9.82
C GLN A 179 11.35 17.79 -9.36
N SER A 180 10.81 16.88 -10.17
CA SER A 180 9.63 16.08 -9.79
C SER A 180 9.91 15.08 -8.67
N ARG A 181 11.19 14.72 -8.46
CA ARG A 181 11.61 13.68 -7.51
C ARG A 181 10.90 12.33 -7.73
N LEU A 182 10.39 12.09 -8.94
CA LEU A 182 9.68 10.86 -9.29
C LEU A 182 10.63 9.65 -9.23
N GLY A 183 10.38 8.75 -8.29
CA GLY A 183 10.93 7.41 -8.27
C GLY A 183 10.02 6.46 -9.04
N LEU A 184 10.58 5.77 -10.03
CA LEU A 184 9.86 4.81 -10.88
C LEU A 184 10.51 3.43 -10.81
N GLY A 185 9.76 2.43 -10.39
CA GLY A 185 10.22 1.04 -10.38
C GLY A 185 9.43 0.17 -11.35
N ALA A 186 10.13 -0.74 -12.02
CA ALA A 186 9.51 -1.78 -12.83
C ALA A 186 9.69 -3.14 -12.16
N TYR A 187 8.60 -3.86 -11.88
CA TYR A 187 8.68 -5.28 -11.51
C TYR A 187 8.72 -6.21 -12.74
N PHE A 188 8.77 -5.60 -13.92
CA PHE A 188 8.89 -6.25 -15.22
C PHE A 188 10.36 -6.46 -15.60
N ASP A 189 10.64 -7.60 -16.23
CA ASP A 189 11.90 -7.91 -16.88
C ASP A 189 11.63 -8.04 -18.39
N PRO A 190 12.16 -7.17 -19.26
CA PRO A 190 11.93 -7.25 -20.69
C PRO A 190 12.47 -8.55 -21.33
N GLU A 191 13.42 -9.23 -20.68
CA GLU A 191 13.93 -10.52 -21.12
C GLU A 191 13.12 -11.70 -20.56
N LYS A 192 12.23 -11.46 -19.59
CA LYS A 192 11.34 -12.46 -18.97
C LYS A 192 9.91 -11.94 -18.95
N ALA A 193 9.23 -12.13 -20.07
CA ALA A 193 7.84 -11.72 -20.31
C ALA A 193 6.82 -12.27 -19.29
N ASP A 194 7.26 -13.20 -18.45
CA ASP A 194 6.50 -14.01 -17.50
C ASP A 194 5.84 -13.17 -16.38
N ASN A 195 6.36 -11.98 -16.03
CA ASN A 195 5.63 -11.06 -15.15
C ASN A 195 4.66 -10.20 -15.97
N ALA A 196 3.59 -10.85 -16.44
CA ALA A 196 2.58 -10.28 -17.31
C ALA A 196 1.76 -9.13 -16.67
N SER A 197 1.82 -8.96 -15.34
CA SER A 197 0.93 -8.04 -14.60
C SER A 197 1.13 -6.55 -14.89
N GLY A 198 2.26 -6.16 -15.51
CA GLY A 198 2.61 -4.76 -15.70
C GLY A 198 2.81 -4.01 -14.38
N ARG A 199 3.03 -4.72 -13.26
CA ARG A 199 3.19 -4.08 -11.95
C ARG A 199 4.37 -3.12 -11.93
N PHE A 200 4.14 -1.91 -11.44
CA PHE A 200 5.14 -0.86 -11.32
C PHE A 200 5.02 -0.13 -9.98
N HIS A 201 6.08 0.58 -9.61
CA HIS A 201 6.20 1.32 -8.35
C HIS A 201 6.30 2.82 -8.63
N LEU A 202 5.61 3.63 -7.83
CA LEU A 202 5.75 5.07 -7.81
C LEU A 202 6.03 5.58 -6.40
N ASP A 203 6.94 6.54 -6.30
CA ASP A 203 7.13 7.38 -5.12
C ASP A 203 7.59 8.79 -5.53
N VAL A 204 7.45 9.77 -4.64
CA VAL A 204 7.91 11.16 -4.88
C VAL A 204 8.99 11.52 -3.86
N SER A 205 9.96 10.64 -3.67
CA SER A 205 11.03 10.82 -2.67
C SER A 205 12.41 11.09 -3.27
N GLY A 206 12.60 10.91 -4.58
CA GLY A 206 13.85 11.18 -5.28
C GLY A 206 13.86 10.65 -6.71
N TYR A 207 14.44 11.42 -7.63
CA TYR A 207 14.50 11.09 -9.05
C TYR A 207 15.41 9.89 -9.32
N ARG A 208 14.80 8.71 -9.50
CA ARG A 208 15.52 7.44 -9.69
C ARG A 208 14.65 6.44 -10.42
N SER A 209 15.29 5.49 -11.07
CA SER A 209 14.60 4.31 -11.60
C SER A 209 15.33 3.02 -11.31
N TRP A 210 14.57 1.94 -11.20
CA TRP A 210 15.05 0.59 -10.94
C TRP A 210 14.14 -0.43 -11.63
N GLY A 211 14.62 -1.65 -11.86
CA GLY A 211 13.85 -2.70 -12.54
C GLY A 211 13.80 -4.00 -11.78
N TYR A 212 13.64 -5.13 -12.49
CA TYR A 212 13.38 -6.45 -11.90
C TYR A 212 14.35 -6.85 -10.77
N SER A 213 15.64 -6.48 -10.86
CA SER A 213 16.63 -6.76 -9.81
C SER A 213 16.50 -5.89 -8.55
N GLN A 214 15.49 -5.00 -8.52
CA GLN A 214 15.27 -3.96 -7.51
C GLN A 214 16.45 -2.99 -7.37
N ARG A 215 17.22 -2.84 -8.44
CA ARG A 215 18.37 -1.95 -8.52
C ARG A 215 18.36 -1.14 -9.80
N SER A 216 19.20 -0.11 -9.85
CA SER A 216 19.26 0.81 -10.98
C SER A 216 19.72 0.16 -12.27
N GLU A 217 20.50 -0.92 -12.17
CA GLU A 217 21.15 -1.58 -13.31
C GLU A 217 20.13 -2.27 -14.23
N SER A 218 19.01 -2.73 -13.67
CA SER A 218 17.92 -3.37 -14.41
C SER A 218 16.80 -2.39 -14.78
N SER A 219 16.97 -1.08 -14.57
CA SER A 219 15.92 -0.11 -14.83
C SER A 219 15.38 -0.22 -16.26
N GLY A 220 14.08 -0.48 -16.39
CA GLY A 220 13.40 -0.56 -17.68
C GLY A 220 13.51 0.73 -18.49
N CYS A 221 13.72 1.88 -17.83
CA CYS A 221 13.94 3.15 -18.53
C CYS A 221 15.25 3.20 -19.30
N ARG A 222 16.26 2.39 -18.96
CA ARG A 222 17.49 2.29 -19.76
C ARG A 222 17.26 1.62 -21.11
N ALA A 223 16.24 0.77 -21.25
CA ALA A 223 15.96 0.08 -22.50
C ALA A 223 15.24 0.97 -23.53
N PHE A 224 14.73 2.14 -23.10
CA PHE A 224 14.03 3.09 -23.96
C PHE A 224 14.89 4.33 -24.29
N PHE A 225 16.16 4.35 -23.88
CA PHE A 225 17.12 5.44 -24.10
C PHE A 225 18.50 4.92 -24.52
#